data_AF-A0A852ICJ3-F1
#
_entry.id   AF-A0A852ICJ3-F1
#
_cell.length_a   1.000
_cell.length_b   1.000
_cell.length_c   1.000
_cell.angle_alpha   90.00
_cell.angle_beta   90.00
_cell.angle_gamma   90.00
#
_symmetry.space_group_name_H-M   'P 1'
#
loop_
_entity.id
_entity.type
_entity.pdbx_description
1 polymer ?
#
loop_
_entity_poly.entity_id
_entity_poly.type
_entity_poly.pdbx_seq_one_letter_code
_entity_poly.pdbx_strand_id
1 'polypeptide(L)'
;SLKTLIPHTDGEKLSKAAILQQTAEYIFSLEQEKTRLLQQNTQLKRFIQEFSGSSPKRRRAEDKDEGIGSPDIWEDEKAEDLRREMIELRQQLDKERSVRMMLEEQVRSLEAHMYPEKLKVIAQQVQLQQQQEQVRLLHQEKLEREQQIRTQV
;
A
#
# COMPACT_ATOMS: atom_id res chain seq x y z
N SER A 1 -54.19 -12.31 -13.16
CA SER A 1 -55.33 -11.35 -13.17
C SER A 1 -54.81 -10.02 -12.68
N LEU A 2 -55.25 -8.86 -13.19
CA LEU A 2 -54.78 -7.54 -12.72
C LEU A 2 -54.87 -7.39 -11.20
N LYS A 3 -55.90 -8.00 -10.61
CA LYS A 3 -56.11 -8.07 -9.17
C LYS A 3 -54.85 -8.53 -8.41
N THR A 4 -54.12 -9.55 -8.87
CA THR A 4 -52.96 -10.11 -8.14
C THR A 4 -51.71 -9.23 -8.11
N LEU A 5 -51.69 -8.13 -8.88
CA LEU A 5 -50.53 -7.26 -9.03
C LEU A 5 -50.65 -5.94 -8.27
N ILE A 6 -51.88 -5.58 -7.89
CA ILE A 6 -52.16 -4.39 -7.07
C ILE A 6 -52.08 -4.76 -5.58
N PRO A 7 -51.61 -3.88 -4.69
CA PRO A 7 -51.67 -4.12 -3.25
C PRO A 7 -53.14 -4.22 -2.80
N HIS A 8 -53.56 -5.39 -2.32
CA HIS A 8 -54.92 -5.64 -1.80
C HIS A 8 -54.89 -6.86 -0.88
N THR A 9 -55.97 -7.10 -0.13
CA THR A 9 -56.06 -8.26 0.77
C THR A 9 -56.57 -9.50 0.04
N ASP A 10 -55.95 -10.65 0.31
CA ASP A 10 -56.38 -11.93 -0.28
C ASP A 10 -57.82 -12.25 0.15
N GLY A 11 -58.68 -12.48 -0.84
CA GLY A 11 -60.12 -12.73 -0.62
C GLY A 11 -61.04 -11.52 -0.77
N GLU A 12 -60.50 -10.31 -0.93
CA GLU A 12 -61.30 -9.08 -1.11
C GLU A 12 -62.05 -9.07 -2.46
N LYS A 13 -63.36 -8.82 -2.46
CA LYS A 13 -64.17 -8.76 -3.69
C LYS A 13 -64.16 -7.37 -4.29
N LEU A 14 -63.22 -7.10 -5.18
CA LEU A 14 -63.17 -5.85 -5.94
C LEU A 14 -64.04 -5.93 -7.21
N SER A 15 -64.81 -4.87 -7.46
CA SER A 15 -65.53 -4.71 -8.73
C SER A 15 -64.53 -4.46 -9.87
N LYS A 16 -64.94 -4.70 -11.13
CA LYS A 16 -64.06 -4.42 -12.30
C LYS A 16 -63.59 -2.96 -12.33
N ALA A 17 -64.46 -2.02 -11.98
CA ALA A 17 -64.12 -0.60 -11.89
C ALA A 17 -63.12 -0.31 -10.76
N ALA A 18 -63.27 -0.94 -9.59
CA ALA A 18 -62.35 -0.79 -8.48
C ALA A 18 -60.95 -1.35 -8.81
N ILE A 19 -60.88 -2.50 -9.49
CA ILE A 19 -59.61 -3.08 -9.95
C ILE A 19 -58.91 -2.11 -10.90
N LEU A 20 -59.64 -1.51 -11.85
CA LEU A 20 -59.07 -0.56 -12.80
C LEU A 20 -58.57 0.72 -12.12
N GLN A 21 -59.35 1.28 -11.19
CA GLN A 21 -58.98 2.48 -10.44
C GLN A 21 -57.72 2.26 -9.60
N GLN A 22 -57.69 1.19 -8.80
CA GLN A 22 -56.51 0.84 -7.98
C GLN A 22 -55.29 0.53 -8.86
N THR A 23 -55.49 -0.08 -10.02
CA THR A 23 -54.40 -0.32 -10.99
C THR A 23 -53.82 1.00 -11.50
N ALA A 24 -54.67 1.96 -11.85
CA ALA A 24 -54.22 3.27 -12.33
C ALA A 24 -53.44 4.05 -11.24
N GLU A 25 -53.94 4.05 -10.01
CA GLU A 25 -53.28 4.70 -8.87
C GLU A 25 -51.93 4.03 -8.52
N TYR A 26 -51.88 2.70 -8.60
CA TYR A 26 -50.66 1.94 -8.34
C TYR A 26 -49.60 2.17 -9.42
N ILE A 27 -49.99 2.19 -10.70
CA ILE A 27 -49.10 2.55 -11.81
C ILE A 27 -48.51 3.94 -11.59
N PHE A 28 -49.35 4.94 -11.29
CA PHE A 28 -48.90 6.30 -11.06
C PHE A 28 -47.90 6.41 -9.89
N SER A 29 -48.16 5.68 -8.81
CA SER A 29 -47.28 5.63 -7.64
C SER A 29 -45.93 5.00 -7.98
N LEU A 30 -45.92 3.87 -8.70
CA LEU A 30 -44.70 3.22 -9.19
C LEU A 30 -43.91 4.11 -10.16
N GLU A 31 -44.59 4.88 -11.01
CA GLU A 31 -43.96 5.83 -11.92
C GLU A 31 -43.26 6.99 -11.18
N GLN A 32 -43.90 7.52 -10.13
CA GLN A 32 -43.26 8.51 -9.25
C GLN A 32 -42.06 7.92 -8.51
N GLU A 33 -42.21 6.74 -7.91
CA GLU A 33 -41.15 6.04 -7.18
C GLU A 33 -39.94 5.76 -8.10
N LYS A 34 -40.18 5.27 -9.33
CA LYS A 34 -39.15 5.07 -10.34
C LYS A 34 -38.39 6.36 -10.63
N THR A 35 -39.10 7.45 -10.83
CA THR A 35 -38.49 8.76 -11.11
C THR A 35 -37.61 9.22 -9.94
N ARG A 36 -38.11 9.07 -8.72
CA ARG A 36 -37.37 9.40 -7.49
C ARG A 36 -36.10 8.54 -7.33
N LEU A 37 -36.22 7.21 -7.51
CA LEU A 37 -35.10 6.28 -7.41
C LEU A 37 -34.04 6.53 -8.50
N LEU A 38 -34.45 6.89 -9.72
CA LEU A 38 -33.53 7.27 -10.80
C LEU A 38 -32.74 8.54 -10.46
N GLN A 39 -33.39 9.54 -9.84
CA GLN A 39 -32.71 10.74 -9.37
C GLN A 39 -31.68 10.43 -8.28
N GLN A 40 -32.05 9.60 -7.29
CA GLN A 40 -31.15 9.15 -6.23
C GLN A 40 -29.96 8.36 -6.81
N ASN A 41 -30.19 7.42 -7.72
CA ASN A 41 -29.11 6.67 -8.38
C ASN A 41 -28.17 7.59 -9.17
N THR A 42 -28.70 8.62 -9.83
CA THR A 42 -27.88 9.61 -10.54
C THR A 42 -27.00 10.41 -9.58
N GLN A 43 -27.50 10.76 -8.38
CA GLN A 43 -26.71 11.41 -7.34
C GLN A 43 -25.63 10.48 -6.78
N LEU A 44 -25.99 9.24 -6.45
CA LEU A 44 -25.04 8.24 -5.93
C LEU A 44 -23.92 7.94 -6.92
N LYS A 45 -24.24 7.80 -8.22
CA LYS A 45 -23.23 7.63 -9.28
C LYS A 45 -22.25 8.82 -9.35
N ARG A 46 -22.74 10.05 -9.16
CA ARG A 46 -21.88 11.24 -9.10
C ARG A 46 -20.95 11.22 -7.89
N PHE A 47 -21.48 10.92 -6.70
CA PHE A 47 -20.64 10.77 -5.50
C PHE A 47 -19.55 9.72 -5.70
N ILE A 48 -19.91 8.53 -6.20
CA ILE A 48 -18.93 7.47 -6.46
C ILE A 48 -17.86 7.95 -7.45
N GLN A 49 -18.24 8.62 -8.53
CA GLN A 49 -17.29 9.15 -9.51
C GLN A 49 -16.36 10.22 -8.92
N GLU A 50 -16.87 11.09 -8.06
CA GLU A 50 -16.09 12.12 -7.36
C GLU A 50 -15.07 11.51 -6.38
N PHE A 51 -15.47 10.45 -5.66
CA PHE A 51 -14.59 9.76 -4.71
C PHE A 51 -13.65 8.74 -5.36
N SER A 52 -13.98 8.20 -6.54
CA SER A 52 -13.16 7.22 -7.25
C SER A 52 -12.05 7.84 -8.12
N GLY A 53 -11.88 9.17 -8.11
CA GLY A 53 -10.78 9.86 -8.79
C GLY A 53 -10.84 9.87 -10.32
N SER A 54 -11.93 9.44 -10.95
CA SER A 54 -12.07 9.46 -12.42
C SER A 54 -12.32 10.87 -12.93
N SER A 55 -11.25 11.54 -13.35
CA SER A 55 -11.30 12.86 -13.98
C SER A 55 -12.08 12.83 -15.32
N PRO A 56 -13.02 13.77 -15.61
CA PRO A 56 -13.90 13.73 -16.79
C PRO A 56 -13.25 13.87 -18.18
N LYS A 57 -11.92 13.71 -18.33
CA LYS A 57 -11.18 14.10 -19.54
C LYS A 57 -11.07 13.04 -20.66
N ARG A 58 -11.56 11.81 -20.47
CA ARG A 58 -11.42 10.71 -21.45
C ARG A 58 -12.68 10.41 -22.29
N ARG A 59 -13.51 11.40 -22.60
CA ARG A 59 -14.71 11.22 -23.47
C ARG A 59 -14.63 11.90 -24.84
N ARG A 60 -13.43 12.24 -25.33
CA ARG A 60 -13.23 12.91 -26.62
C ARG A 60 -12.27 12.13 -27.52
N ALA A 61 -12.57 10.88 -27.80
CA ALA A 61 -12.12 10.16 -28.99
C ALA A 61 -12.68 8.74 -28.90
N GLU A 62 -13.78 8.50 -29.61
CA GLU A 62 -13.92 7.36 -30.54
C GLU A 62 -15.41 7.26 -30.91
N ASP A 63 -15.76 7.92 -32.01
CA ASP A 63 -16.92 7.57 -32.82
C ASP A 63 -16.64 6.17 -33.42
N LYS A 64 -16.98 5.11 -32.68
CA LYS A 64 -17.36 3.85 -33.28
C LYS A 64 -18.59 3.30 -32.58
N ASP A 65 -19.64 3.26 -33.39
CA ASP A 65 -20.88 2.53 -33.22
C ASP A 65 -20.60 1.06 -32.87
N GLU A 66 -20.40 0.78 -31.59
CA GLU A 66 -20.60 -0.55 -31.03
C GLU A 66 -21.67 -0.44 -29.93
N GLY A 67 -22.78 -1.12 -30.20
CA GLY A 67 -23.98 -1.11 -29.38
C GLY A 67 -23.72 -1.53 -27.94
N ILE A 68 -24.47 -0.88 -27.04
CA ILE A 68 -24.85 -1.36 -25.71
C ILE A 68 -23.79 -2.25 -25.04
N GLY A 69 -22.68 -1.61 -24.62
CA GLY A 69 -21.67 -2.25 -23.77
C GLY A 69 -22.33 -2.74 -22.47
N SER A 70 -22.30 -4.05 -22.28
CA SER A 70 -22.77 -4.72 -21.07
C SER A 70 -22.06 -4.17 -19.83
N PRO A 71 -22.74 -3.99 -18.68
CA PRO A 71 -22.13 -3.52 -17.43
C PRO A 71 -20.88 -4.29 -16.96
N ASP A 72 -20.67 -5.53 -17.42
CA ASP A 72 -19.53 -6.38 -17.05
C ASP A 72 -18.18 -5.95 -17.63
N ILE A 73 -18.13 -5.18 -18.72
CA ILE A 73 -16.85 -4.81 -19.37
C ILE A 73 -16.01 -3.89 -18.46
N TRP A 74 -16.65 -3.07 -17.63
CA TRP A 74 -15.98 -2.13 -16.73
C TRP A 74 -15.32 -2.80 -15.52
N GLU A 75 -15.84 -3.96 -15.08
CA GLU A 75 -15.20 -4.75 -14.03
C GLU A 75 -13.99 -5.52 -14.58
N ASP A 76 -14.07 -5.99 -15.82
CA ASP A 76 -12.97 -6.69 -16.49
C ASP A 76 -11.82 -5.73 -16.83
N GLU A 77 -12.10 -4.51 -17.30
CA GLU A 77 -11.05 -3.50 -17.58
C GLU A 77 -10.31 -3.08 -16.30
N LYS A 78 -11.02 -2.94 -15.17
CA LYS A 78 -10.40 -2.70 -13.85
C LYS A 78 -9.61 -3.90 -13.36
N ALA A 79 -10.10 -5.12 -13.57
CA ALA A 79 -9.39 -6.33 -13.20
C ALA A 79 -8.11 -6.49 -14.03
N GLU A 80 -8.14 -6.11 -15.31
CA GLU A 80 -6.96 -6.06 -16.16
C GLU A 80 -5.97 -4.97 -15.74
N ASP A 81 -6.44 -3.78 -15.39
CA ASP A 81 -5.57 -2.72 -14.86
C ASP A 81 -4.86 -3.15 -13.58
N LEU A 82 -5.59 -3.78 -12.66
CA LEU A 82 -5.01 -4.34 -11.44
C LEU A 82 -4.01 -5.46 -11.76
N ARG A 83 -4.29 -6.32 -12.75
CA ARG A 83 -3.32 -7.34 -13.20
C ARG A 83 -2.05 -6.72 -13.78
N ARG A 84 -2.19 -5.67 -14.60
CA ARG A 84 -1.05 -4.92 -15.16
C ARG A 84 -0.21 -4.29 -14.05
N GLU A 85 -0.84 -3.59 -13.12
CA GLU A 85 -0.18 -2.99 -11.96
C GLU A 85 0.53 -4.06 -11.11
N MET A 86 -0.10 -5.21 -10.89
CA MET A 86 0.50 -6.32 -10.13
C MET A 86 1.75 -6.89 -10.82
N ILE A 87 1.75 -6.97 -12.15
CA ILE A 87 2.93 -7.38 -12.93
C ILE A 87 4.04 -6.32 -12.83
N GLU A 88 3.70 -5.04 -12.95
CA GLU A 88 4.68 -3.95 -12.82
C GLU A 88 5.32 -3.91 -11.44
N LEU A 89 4.52 -4.05 -10.37
CA LEU A 89 5.02 -4.12 -8.99
C LEU A 89 5.96 -5.30 -8.77
N ARG A 90 5.66 -6.48 -9.35
CA ARG A 90 6.57 -7.64 -9.32
C ARG A 90 7.90 -7.31 -10.00
N GLN A 91 7.86 -6.72 -11.19
CA GLN A 91 9.08 -6.33 -11.91
C GLN A 91 9.90 -5.29 -11.14
N GLN A 92 9.25 -4.33 -10.48
CA GLN A 92 9.92 -3.34 -9.63
C GLN A 92 10.60 -4.01 -8.43
N LEU A 93 9.92 -4.94 -7.76
CA LEU A 93 10.49 -5.70 -6.65
C LEU A 93 11.72 -6.51 -7.06
N ASP A 94 11.69 -7.14 -8.24
CA ASP A 94 12.82 -7.92 -8.75
C ASP A 94 14.02 -7.01 -9.10
N LYS A 95 13.76 -5.83 -9.68
CA LYS A 95 14.81 -4.80 -9.88
C LYS A 95 15.42 -4.35 -8.56
N GLU A 96 14.59 -4.09 -7.56
CA GLU A 96 15.04 -3.66 -6.23
C GLU A 96 15.90 -4.73 -5.55
N ARG A 97 15.47 -6.00 -5.62
CA ARG A 97 16.24 -7.15 -5.11
C ARG A 97 17.60 -7.28 -5.79
N SER A 98 17.64 -7.10 -7.11
CA SER A 98 18.90 -7.14 -7.88
C SER A 98 19.85 -6.02 -7.45
N VAL A 99 19.36 -4.79 -7.35
CA VAL A 99 20.15 -3.64 -6.88
C VAL A 99 20.63 -3.84 -5.45
N ARG A 100 19.76 -4.36 -4.57
CA ARG A 100 20.11 -4.66 -3.18
C ARG A 100 21.24 -5.68 -3.09
N MET A 101 21.15 -6.77 -3.85
CA MET A 101 22.20 -7.79 -3.92
C MET A 101 23.55 -7.18 -4.37
N MET A 102 23.53 -6.34 -5.41
CA MET A 102 24.74 -5.65 -5.89
C MET A 102 25.34 -4.72 -4.82
N LEU A 103 24.51 -3.96 -4.11
CA LEU A 103 24.97 -3.07 -3.04
C LEU A 103 25.51 -3.84 -1.84
N GLU A 104 24.84 -4.93 -1.43
CA GLU A 104 25.31 -5.80 -0.35
C GLU A 104 26.66 -6.44 -0.68
N GLU A 105 26.89 -6.82 -1.95
CA GLU A 105 28.19 -7.32 -2.41
C GLU A 105 29.27 -6.24 -2.38
N GLN A 106 28.97 -5.01 -2.81
CA GLN A 106 29.90 -3.88 -2.71
C GLN A 106 30.24 -3.55 -1.25
N VAL A 107 29.25 -3.54 -0.35
CA VAL A 107 29.48 -3.33 1.09
C VAL A 107 30.39 -4.42 1.64
N ARG A 108 30.08 -5.68 1.37
CA ARG A 108 30.90 -6.82 1.83
C ARG A 108 32.34 -6.72 1.31
N SER A 109 32.52 -6.31 0.06
CA SER A 109 33.85 -6.10 -0.54
C SER A 109 34.62 -4.95 0.14
N LEU A 110 33.96 -3.81 0.37
CA LEU A 110 34.56 -2.68 1.07
C LEU A 110 34.93 -3.03 2.51
N GLU A 111 34.05 -3.73 3.22
CA GLU A 111 34.32 -4.22 4.58
C GLU A 111 35.51 -5.17 4.61
N ALA A 112 35.61 -6.10 3.64
CA ALA A 112 36.74 -7.03 3.53
C ALA A 112 38.08 -6.30 3.33
N HIS A 113 38.11 -5.17 2.62
CA HIS A 113 39.31 -4.37 2.43
C HIS A 113 39.64 -3.49 3.65
N MET A 114 38.62 -2.98 4.34
CA MET A 114 38.81 -2.05 5.47
C MET A 114 39.04 -2.72 6.81
N TYR A 115 38.48 -3.92 7.02
CA TYR A 115 38.60 -4.66 8.28
C TYR A 115 40.05 -5.02 8.66
N PRO A 116 40.91 -5.48 7.72
CA PRO A 116 42.33 -5.68 7.99
C PRO A 116 43.02 -4.42 8.51
N GLU A 117 42.67 -3.25 7.98
CA GLU A 117 43.31 -2.00 8.37
C GLU A 117 42.84 -1.51 9.74
N LYS A 118 41.56 -1.68 10.06
CA LYS A 118 41.06 -1.46 11.43
C LYS A 118 41.77 -2.36 12.44
N LEU A 119 41.99 -3.64 12.10
CA LEU A 119 42.72 -4.58 12.96
C LEU A 119 44.18 -4.16 13.17
N LYS A 120 44.88 -3.71 12.11
CA LYS A 120 46.26 -3.22 12.23
C LYS A 120 46.37 -2.01 13.17
N VAL A 121 45.46 -1.04 13.05
CA VAL A 121 45.43 0.13 13.93
C VAL A 121 45.23 -0.27 15.40
N ILE A 122 44.28 -1.19 15.66
CA ILE A 122 44.04 -1.70 17.01
C ILE A 122 45.28 -2.42 17.55
N ALA A 123 45.90 -3.30 16.75
CA ALA A 123 47.10 -4.01 17.14
C ALA A 123 48.25 -3.05 17.49
N GLN A 124 48.45 -2.01 16.68
CA GLN A 124 49.47 -0.99 16.92
C GLN A 124 49.18 -0.18 18.20
N GLN A 125 47.92 0.21 18.43
CA GLN A 125 47.50 0.90 19.65
C GLN A 125 47.81 0.08 20.90
N VAL A 126 47.46 -1.22 20.90
CA VAL A 126 47.72 -2.13 22.01
C VAL A 126 49.22 -2.27 22.26
N GLN A 127 50.02 -2.37 21.20
CA GLN A 127 51.47 -2.50 21.31
C GLN A 127 52.12 -1.26 21.94
N LEU A 128 51.68 -0.06 21.56
CA LEU A 128 52.10 1.20 22.19
C LEU A 128 51.70 1.26 23.67
N GLN A 129 50.49 0.83 23.99
CA GLN A 129 49.99 0.84 25.36
C GLN A 129 50.80 -0.10 26.27
N GLN A 130 51.15 -1.29 25.78
CA GLN A 130 52.03 -2.24 26.48
C GLN A 130 53.44 -1.65 26.71
N GLN A 131 54.01 -0.96 25.72
CA GLN A 131 55.31 -0.30 25.89
C GLN A 131 55.25 0.80 26.96
N GLN A 132 54.21 1.64 26.94
CA GLN A 132 54.02 2.67 27.96
C GLN A 132 53.88 2.07 29.36
N GLU A 133 53.18 0.94 29.48
CA GLU A 133 53.00 0.24 30.75
C GLU A 133 54.31 -0.38 31.26
N GLN A 134 55.11 -0.99 30.38
CA GLN A 134 56.46 -1.47 30.75
C GLN A 134 57.37 -0.35 31.23
N VAL A 135 57.37 0.80 30.55
CA VAL A 135 58.16 1.96 30.97
C VAL A 135 57.71 2.46 32.34
N ARG A 136 56.38 2.46 32.59
CA ARG A 136 55.80 2.87 33.87
C ARG A 136 56.24 1.95 35.01
N LEU A 137 56.22 0.63 34.78
CA LEU A 137 56.67 -0.38 35.75
C LEU A 137 58.17 -0.25 36.05
N LEU A 138 59.02 -0.13 35.03
CA LEU A 138 60.46 0.07 35.20
C LEU A 138 60.77 1.35 36.00
N HIS A 139 60.03 2.43 35.75
CA HIS A 139 60.18 3.66 36.51
C HIS A 139 59.78 3.47 37.99
N GLN A 140 58.70 2.75 38.25
CA GLN A 140 58.25 2.42 39.61
C GLN A 140 59.27 1.55 40.35
N GLU A 141 59.79 0.50 39.73
CA GLU A 141 60.85 -0.34 40.32
C GLU A 141 62.11 0.46 40.65
N LYS A 142 62.47 1.43 39.79
CA LYS A 142 63.62 2.30 40.03
C LYS A 142 63.41 3.21 41.24
N LEU A 143 62.22 3.79 41.37
CA LEU A 143 61.83 4.60 42.54
C LEU A 143 61.86 3.78 43.83
N GLU A 144 61.32 2.55 43.81
CA GLU A 144 61.33 1.65 44.95
C GLU A 144 62.76 1.28 45.37
N ARG A 145 63.65 0.99 44.40
CA ARG A 145 65.07 0.75 44.68
C ARG A 145 65.76 1.98 45.30
N GLU A 146 65.53 3.18 44.76
CA GLU A 146 66.08 4.40 45.34
C GLU A 146 65.60 4.64 46.78
N GLN A 147 64.31 4.39 47.05
CA GLN A 147 63.76 4.50 48.41
C GLN A 147 64.38 3.48 49.37
N GLN A 148 64.55 2.22 48.95
CA GLN A 148 65.20 1.18 49.75
C GLN A 148 66.65 1.53 50.09
N ILE A 149 67.42 2.03 49.11
CA ILE A 149 68.80 2.49 49.35
C ILE A 149 68.80 3.63 50.37
N ARG A 150 67.87 4.58 50.25
CA ARG A 150 67.77 5.74 51.14
C ARG A 150 67.37 5.40 52.58
N THR A 151 66.73 4.25 52.80
CA THR A 151 66.33 3.78 54.15
C THR A 151 67.39 2.91 54.83
N GLN A 152 68.43 2.45 54.12
CA GLN A 152 69.51 1.63 54.66
C GLN A 152 70.77 2.42 55.05
N VAL A 153 70.80 3.73 54.82
CA VAL A 153 71.87 4.67 55.23
C VAL A 153 71.39 5.50 56.41
#